data_AF-A0AAD8L704-F1
#
_entry.id   AF-A0AAD8L704-F1
#
_cell.length_a   1.000
_cell.length_b   1.000
_cell.length_c   1.000
_cell.angle_alpha   90.00
_cell.angle_beta   90.00
_cell.angle_gamma   90.00
#
_symmetry.space_group_name_H-M   'P 1'
#
loop_
_entity.id
_entity.type
_entity.pdbx_description
1 polymer ?
#
loop_
_entity_poly.entity_id
_entity_poly.type
_entity_poly.pdbx_seq_one_letter_code
_entity_poly.pdbx_strand_id
1 'polypeptide(L)'
;MPIQDLNKTTMSSSSSSSSSSSSSSSPPTTANGGENEDDWVWNQIKAEARRDAESEPALASYLYSTIISHSTLTRSLSFHLGNKLCSSTLLSTLLYDLFLNTFSSDHSLISATVADLRAARQRDPACISFAHCLLNYKGFLAIQAHRVAHRLWALNRKPIALALHSRVADVFSVDIHPAARVGRGILLDHATGVVIGETAVVGSNVSILHHVTLGGTGKVGGDRHPKIGDGVLIGAGATILGNVKIGEGAKIGAGSLVMIDVPPWTTAVGNPARLVGGKEKPEVHEDVPGETMDHTSFIYTAQGKPLQLIFQCFFSIVDALADAGLGILYLCARSLMTDGVFGHAIHVHSLPLIYAFSVRDMFEVFKLFWLDTLKYMVQANEHLSLLLVGIIRK
;
A
#
# COMPACT_ATOMS: atom_id res chain seq x y z
N MET A 1 -78.75 15.30 26.77
CA MET A 1 -80.10 14.71 26.59
C MET A 1 -80.79 15.47 25.46
N PRO A 2 -81.52 14.83 24.53
CA PRO A 2 -81.63 13.39 24.23
C PRO A 2 -81.31 13.12 22.71
N ILE A 3 -80.65 12.03 22.30
CA ILE A 3 -81.14 10.64 22.06
C ILE A 3 -81.57 10.39 20.60
N GLN A 4 -80.92 9.39 19.96
CA GLN A 4 -81.43 8.40 18.98
C GLN A 4 -81.80 8.87 17.55
N ASP A 5 -81.77 8.09 16.46
CA ASP A 5 -81.78 6.63 16.19
C ASP A 5 -81.31 6.41 14.72
N LEU A 6 -80.45 5.43 14.40
CA LEU A 6 -80.73 4.06 13.89
C LEU A 6 -81.19 3.90 12.41
N ASN A 7 -80.53 2.91 11.77
CA ASN A 7 -80.99 1.96 10.74
C ASN A 7 -80.88 2.34 9.24
N LYS A 8 -80.01 1.64 8.47
CA LYS A 8 -80.23 0.35 7.73
C LYS A 8 -80.97 0.60 6.40
N THR A 9 -80.71 0.01 5.23
CA THR A 9 -79.84 -1.05 4.68
C THR A 9 -80.10 -1.01 3.17
N THR A 10 -79.11 -1.21 2.29
CA THR A 10 -79.34 -1.96 1.03
C THR A 10 -78.02 -2.52 0.53
N MET A 11 -77.95 -3.85 0.44
CA MET A 11 -76.93 -4.60 -0.28
C MET A 11 -77.25 -4.60 -1.78
N SER A 12 -76.22 -4.49 -2.62
CA SER A 12 -76.21 -5.12 -3.94
C SER A 12 -74.77 -5.48 -4.32
N SER A 13 -74.54 -6.78 -4.48
CA SER A 13 -73.33 -7.43 -4.96
C SER A 13 -73.20 -7.33 -6.49
N SER A 14 -71.99 -7.09 -7.01
CA SER A 14 -71.45 -7.81 -8.20
C SER A 14 -70.04 -7.33 -8.60
N SER A 15 -69.07 -8.22 -8.42
CA SER A 15 -68.02 -8.64 -9.36
C SER A 15 -67.16 -7.64 -10.15
N SER A 16 -65.85 -7.74 -9.85
CA SER A 16 -64.71 -7.97 -10.77
C SER A 16 -64.23 -6.87 -11.73
N SER A 17 -62.94 -6.56 -11.55
CA SER A 17 -61.83 -6.64 -12.54
C SER A 17 -60.96 -5.38 -12.61
N SER A 18 -59.81 -5.51 -11.95
CA SER A 18 -58.48 -5.04 -12.32
C SER A 18 -58.32 -4.07 -13.51
N SER A 19 -57.81 -2.89 -13.22
CA SER A 19 -56.90 -2.17 -14.13
C SER A 19 -55.75 -1.57 -13.32
N SER A 20 -54.59 -2.21 -13.43
CA SER A 20 -53.30 -1.79 -12.90
C SER A 20 -52.79 -0.53 -13.59
N SER A 21 -52.60 0.55 -12.85
CA SER A 21 -51.78 1.69 -13.27
C SER A 21 -50.58 1.80 -12.32
N SER A 22 -49.43 1.37 -12.84
CA SER A 22 -48.12 1.43 -12.19
C SER A 22 -47.66 2.88 -12.03
N SER A 23 -47.73 3.41 -10.82
CA SER A 23 -47.02 4.63 -10.43
C SER A 23 -45.61 4.25 -9.98
N SER A 24 -44.62 4.68 -10.76
CA SER A 24 -43.20 4.58 -10.48
C SER A 24 -42.83 5.31 -9.20
N SER A 25 -42.59 4.57 -8.12
CA SER A 25 -41.93 5.08 -6.91
C SER A 25 -40.42 5.05 -7.10
N SER A 26 -39.79 6.22 -7.16
CA SER A 26 -38.34 6.37 -7.08
C SER A 26 -37.79 5.73 -5.79
N PRO A 27 -36.57 5.14 -5.79
CA PRO A 27 -36.02 4.52 -4.59
C PRO A 27 -35.65 5.58 -3.55
N PRO A 28 -35.81 5.30 -2.25
CA PRO A 28 -35.38 6.22 -1.20
C PRO A 28 -33.84 6.28 -1.15
N THR A 29 -33.36 7.50 -1.06
CA THR A 29 -31.97 7.92 -0.93
C THR A 29 -31.26 7.20 0.23
N THR A 30 -30.13 6.56 -0.07
CA THR A 30 -29.25 5.86 0.87
C THR A 30 -28.51 6.85 1.79
N ALA A 31 -29.10 7.21 2.93
CA ALA A 31 -28.42 7.96 4.00
C ALA A 31 -28.14 7.12 5.26
N ASN A 32 -28.72 5.92 5.37
CA ASN A 32 -28.68 5.09 6.59
C ASN A 32 -27.50 4.11 6.70
N GLY A 33 -26.60 4.07 5.72
CA GLY A 33 -25.49 3.10 5.70
C GLY A 33 -24.30 3.49 6.56
N GLY A 34 -23.94 4.78 6.60
CA GLY A 34 -22.71 5.25 7.23
C GLY A 34 -22.73 5.25 8.77
N GLU A 35 -23.83 5.70 9.38
CA GLU A 35 -23.95 5.77 10.85
C GLU A 35 -23.87 4.38 11.50
N ASN A 36 -24.45 3.37 10.84
CA ASN A 36 -24.43 1.99 11.32
C ASN A 36 -23.03 1.36 11.23
N GLU A 37 -22.23 1.75 10.24
CA GLU A 37 -20.86 1.26 10.08
C GLU A 37 -19.91 1.83 11.15
N ASP A 38 -19.99 3.13 11.42
CA ASP A 38 -19.17 3.79 12.44
C ASP A 38 -19.41 3.18 13.83
N ASP A 39 -20.68 2.95 14.17
CA ASP A 39 -21.08 2.30 15.41
C ASP A 39 -20.62 0.85 15.48
N TRP A 40 -20.65 0.11 14.36
CA TRP A 40 -20.16 -1.26 14.32
C TRP A 40 -18.66 -1.32 14.63
N VAL A 41 -17.82 -0.51 13.96
CA VAL A 41 -16.38 -0.46 14.21
C VAL A 41 -16.09 -0.05 15.65
N TRP A 42 -16.80 0.95 16.18
CA TRP A 42 -16.63 1.39 17.55
C TRP A 42 -16.99 0.31 18.58
N ASN A 43 -18.05 -0.46 18.32
CA ASN A 43 -18.43 -1.57 19.19
C ASN A 43 -17.41 -2.70 19.16
N GLN A 44 -16.79 -2.99 18.00
CA GLN A 44 -15.67 -3.93 17.91
C GLN A 44 -14.48 -3.45 18.75
N ILE A 45 -14.08 -2.18 18.61
CA ILE A 45 -12.97 -1.59 19.38
C ILE A 45 -13.20 -1.72 20.89
N LYS A 46 -14.40 -1.40 21.38
CA LYS A 46 -14.75 -1.55 22.81
C LYS A 46 -14.71 -3.01 23.26
N ALA A 47 -15.17 -3.94 22.42
CA ALA A 47 -15.15 -5.37 22.75
C ALA A 47 -13.72 -5.91 22.81
N GLU A 48 -12.87 -5.55 21.83
CA GLU A 48 -11.44 -5.87 21.82
C GLU A 48 -10.73 -5.29 23.04
N ALA A 49 -10.93 -4.01 23.36
CA ALA A 49 -10.30 -3.36 24.51
C ALA A 49 -10.71 -3.98 25.87
N ARG A 50 -11.95 -4.46 26.01
CA ARG A 50 -12.39 -5.17 27.23
C ARG A 50 -11.68 -6.52 27.37
N ARG A 51 -11.62 -7.30 26.28
CA ARG A 51 -10.89 -8.58 26.27
C ARG A 51 -9.42 -8.37 26.62
N ASP A 52 -8.80 -7.35 26.03
CA ASP A 52 -7.39 -7.04 26.28
C ASP A 52 -7.16 -6.59 27.73
N ALA A 53 -8.06 -5.78 28.30
CA ALA A 53 -7.97 -5.32 29.68
C ALA A 53 -8.14 -6.46 30.71
N GLU A 54 -8.96 -7.46 30.40
CA GLU A 54 -9.10 -8.68 31.20
C GLU A 54 -7.85 -9.58 31.08
N SER A 55 -7.28 -9.68 29.88
CA SER A 55 -6.13 -10.54 29.62
C SER A 55 -4.79 -9.97 30.09
N GLU A 56 -4.64 -8.64 30.10
CA GLU A 56 -3.41 -7.94 30.46
C GLU A 56 -3.71 -6.84 31.50
N PRO A 57 -3.72 -7.19 32.80
CA PRO A 57 -4.05 -6.25 33.88
C PRO A 57 -3.16 -5.01 33.93
N ALA A 58 -1.91 -5.08 33.45
CA ALA A 58 -1.01 -3.92 33.42
C ALA A 58 -1.51 -2.80 32.51
N LEU A 59 -2.31 -3.13 31.48
CA LEU A 59 -2.87 -2.18 30.53
C LEU A 59 -4.32 -1.80 30.84
N ALA A 60 -4.98 -2.44 31.81
CA ALA A 60 -6.41 -2.27 32.07
C ALA A 60 -6.80 -0.80 32.31
N SER A 61 -6.06 -0.07 33.13
CA SER A 61 -6.33 1.36 33.41
C SER A 61 -6.16 2.24 32.17
N TYR A 62 -5.18 1.94 31.32
CA TYR A 62 -4.93 2.66 30.08
C TYR A 62 -6.05 2.38 29.05
N LEU A 63 -6.45 1.13 28.88
CA LEU A 63 -7.56 0.73 28.01
C LEU A 63 -8.90 1.28 28.49
N TYR A 64 -9.12 1.32 29.81
CA TYR A 64 -10.34 1.87 30.37
C TYR A 64 -10.45 3.38 30.15
N SER A 65 -9.38 4.11 30.47
CA SER A 65 -9.35 5.57 30.30
C SER A 65 -9.37 6.00 28.84
N THR A 66 -8.77 5.21 27.92
CA THR A 66 -8.64 5.61 26.50
C THR A 66 -9.78 5.12 25.62
N ILE A 67 -10.40 3.97 25.94
CA ILE A 67 -11.46 3.36 25.11
C ILE A 67 -12.75 3.13 25.91
N ILE A 68 -12.69 2.30 26.95
CA ILE A 68 -13.90 1.68 27.54
C ILE A 68 -14.83 2.73 28.17
N SER A 69 -14.27 3.79 28.77
CA SER A 69 -15.04 4.87 29.41
C SER A 69 -15.65 5.89 28.44
N HIS A 70 -15.26 5.87 27.16
CA HIS A 70 -15.78 6.80 26.17
C HIS A 70 -17.06 6.28 25.51
N SER A 71 -18.00 7.20 25.24
CA SER A 71 -19.26 6.85 24.56
C SER A 71 -19.10 6.68 23.05
N THR A 72 -18.19 7.42 22.41
CA THR A 72 -18.00 7.44 20.95
C THR A 72 -16.53 7.33 20.55
N LEU A 73 -16.30 6.83 19.33
CA LEU A 73 -14.98 6.79 18.68
C LEU A 73 -14.33 8.17 18.66
N THR A 74 -15.10 9.21 18.34
CA THR A 74 -14.62 10.60 18.29
C THR A 74 -13.97 11.05 19.59
N ARG A 75 -14.62 10.78 20.74
CA ARG A 75 -14.10 11.20 22.06
C ARG A 75 -12.86 10.40 22.44
N SER A 76 -12.87 9.09 22.20
CA SER A 76 -11.73 8.20 22.44
C SER A 76 -10.51 8.61 21.62
N LEU A 77 -10.67 8.79 20.30
CA LEU A 77 -9.59 9.21 19.41
C LEU A 77 -9.04 10.59 19.79
N SER A 78 -9.90 11.55 20.12
CA SER A 78 -9.49 12.89 20.55
C SER A 78 -8.69 12.85 21.85
N PHE A 79 -9.12 12.03 22.81
CA PHE A 79 -8.42 11.84 24.09
C PHE A 79 -7.05 11.20 23.87
N HIS A 80 -7.02 10.15 23.05
CA HIS A 80 -5.79 9.43 22.73
C HIS A 80 -4.76 10.31 22.01
N LEU A 81 -5.17 11.00 20.95
CA LEU A 81 -4.30 11.93 20.22
C LEU A 81 -3.83 13.08 21.11
N GLY A 82 -4.72 13.62 21.96
CA GLY A 82 -4.38 14.66 22.92
C GLY A 82 -3.26 14.24 23.89
N ASN A 83 -3.33 13.01 24.40
CA ASN A 83 -2.30 12.47 25.29
C ASN A 83 -1.01 12.07 24.55
N LYS A 84 -1.11 11.53 23.33
CA LYS A 84 0.08 11.15 22.54
C LYS A 84 0.90 12.35 22.07
N LEU A 85 0.23 13.46 21.74
CA LEU A 85 0.88 14.64 21.13
C LEU A 85 1.17 15.75 22.14
N CYS A 86 0.84 15.56 23.43
CA CYS A 86 1.03 16.61 24.42
C CYS A 86 2.52 16.96 24.63
N SER A 87 2.76 18.22 24.97
CA SER A 87 4.06 18.74 25.38
C SER A 87 3.87 19.80 26.48
N SER A 88 4.96 20.37 26.98
CA SER A 88 4.91 21.51 27.90
C SER A 88 4.21 22.74 27.31
N THR A 89 4.14 22.86 25.98
CA THR A 89 3.45 23.95 25.27
C THR A 89 2.03 23.56 24.86
N LEU A 90 1.85 22.33 24.37
CA LEU A 90 0.56 21.84 23.89
C LEU A 90 0.01 20.85 24.90
N LEU A 91 -0.76 21.35 25.86
CA LEU A 91 -1.36 20.54 26.92
C LEU A 91 -2.37 19.54 26.34
N SER A 92 -2.47 18.36 26.95
CA SER A 92 -3.37 17.29 26.49
C SER A 92 -4.84 17.73 26.51
N THR A 93 -5.26 18.55 27.47
CA THR A 93 -6.62 19.11 27.55
C THR A 93 -6.93 20.06 26.39
N LEU A 94 -6.00 20.95 26.06
CA LEU A 94 -6.12 21.85 24.91
C LEU A 94 -6.21 21.03 23.61
N LEU A 95 -5.34 20.03 23.45
CA LEU A 95 -5.36 19.17 22.26
C LEU A 95 -6.64 18.34 22.18
N TYR A 96 -7.12 17.79 23.30
CA TYR A 96 -8.38 17.07 23.36
C TYR A 96 -9.54 17.93 22.85
N ASP A 97 -9.68 19.16 23.36
CA ASP A 97 -10.74 20.08 22.93
C ASP A 97 -10.58 20.44 21.44
N LEU A 98 -9.35 20.65 20.98
CA LEU A 98 -9.06 20.95 19.58
C LEU A 98 -9.48 19.80 18.65
N PHE A 99 -9.09 18.56 18.98
CA PHE A 99 -9.46 17.36 18.22
C PHE A 99 -10.97 17.14 18.27
N LEU A 100 -11.56 17.15 19.47
CA LEU A 100 -12.98 16.86 19.68
C LEU A 100 -13.86 17.84 18.91
N ASN A 101 -13.58 19.15 19.01
CA ASN A 101 -14.35 20.17 18.29
C ASN A 101 -14.22 20.00 16.77
N THR A 102 -13.02 19.68 16.28
CA THR A 102 -12.78 19.51 14.84
C THR A 102 -13.53 18.29 14.30
N PHE A 103 -13.39 17.13 14.93
CA PHE A 103 -14.09 15.91 14.52
C PHE A 103 -15.61 16.02 14.68
N SER A 104 -16.10 16.72 15.71
CA SER A 104 -17.54 16.91 15.91
C SER A 104 -18.14 17.89 14.91
N SER A 105 -17.34 18.77 14.31
CA SER A 105 -17.80 19.75 13.32
C SER A 105 -17.93 19.20 11.90
N ASP A 106 -17.31 18.05 11.60
CA ASP A 106 -17.23 17.50 10.25
C ASP A 106 -17.28 15.96 10.30
N HIS A 107 -18.46 15.40 10.01
CA HIS A 107 -18.70 13.95 10.02
C HIS A 107 -17.88 13.21 8.95
N SER A 108 -17.45 13.88 7.87
CA SER A 108 -16.61 13.27 6.85
C SER A 108 -15.25 12.82 7.41
N LEU A 109 -14.76 13.49 8.46
CA LEU A 109 -13.52 13.12 9.13
C LEU A 109 -13.65 11.78 9.86
N ILE A 110 -14.78 11.53 10.53
CA ILE A 110 -15.03 10.25 11.22
C ILE A 110 -15.21 9.12 10.21
N SER A 111 -15.96 9.36 9.13
CA SER A 111 -16.06 8.39 8.03
C SER A 111 -14.68 8.07 7.44
N ALA A 112 -13.79 9.05 7.31
CA ALA A 112 -12.42 8.83 6.87
C ALA A 112 -11.59 8.03 7.89
N THR A 113 -11.72 8.33 9.20
CA THR A 113 -11.09 7.56 10.27
C THR A 113 -11.50 6.08 10.24
N VAL A 114 -12.80 5.80 10.05
CA VAL A 114 -13.32 4.43 9.95
C VAL A 114 -12.80 3.72 8.70
N ALA A 115 -12.74 4.43 7.57
CA ALA A 115 -12.11 3.89 6.36
C ALA A 115 -10.62 3.58 6.56
N ASP A 116 -9.88 4.42 7.27
CA ASP A 116 -8.45 4.23 7.56
C ASP A 116 -8.23 3.03 8.51
N LEU A 117 -9.07 2.85 9.53
CA LEU A 117 -9.06 1.66 10.42
C LEU A 117 -9.31 0.37 9.64
N ARG A 118 -10.27 0.38 8.72
CA ARG A 118 -10.57 -0.77 7.84
C ARG A 118 -9.43 -1.07 6.89
N ALA A 119 -8.84 -0.04 6.29
CA ALA A 119 -7.67 -0.18 5.44
C ALA A 119 -6.54 -0.91 6.18
N ALA A 120 -6.20 -0.49 7.41
CA ALA A 120 -5.20 -1.19 8.21
C ALA A 120 -5.61 -2.65 8.49
N ARG A 121 -6.84 -2.88 8.97
CA ARG A 121 -7.34 -4.22 9.32
C ARG A 121 -7.36 -5.20 8.15
N GLN A 122 -7.58 -4.71 6.93
CA GLN A 122 -7.73 -5.51 5.72
C GLN A 122 -6.41 -5.76 5.00
N ARG A 123 -5.50 -4.79 5.03
CA ARG A 123 -4.31 -4.76 4.18
C ARG A 123 -3.04 -5.12 4.93
N ASP A 124 -3.00 -4.91 6.24
CA ASP A 124 -1.88 -5.35 7.09
C ASP A 124 -2.23 -6.68 7.78
N PRO A 125 -1.58 -7.80 7.42
CA PRO A 125 -1.79 -9.09 8.08
C PRO A 125 -1.46 -9.08 9.58
N ALA A 126 -0.60 -8.17 10.05
CA ALA A 126 -0.28 -8.01 11.46
C ALA A 126 -1.37 -7.22 12.22
N CYS A 127 -2.25 -6.52 11.51
CA CYS A 127 -3.38 -5.81 12.09
C CYS A 127 -4.56 -6.76 12.31
N ILE A 128 -4.58 -7.42 13.47
CA ILE A 128 -5.64 -8.36 13.84
C ILE A 128 -6.82 -7.71 14.59
N SER A 129 -6.65 -6.48 15.06
CA SER A 129 -7.55 -5.78 15.99
C SER A 129 -7.67 -4.30 15.64
N PHE A 130 -8.90 -3.77 15.63
CA PHE A 130 -9.14 -2.34 15.42
C PHE A 130 -8.64 -1.51 16.60
N ALA A 131 -8.80 -2.00 17.83
CA ALA A 131 -8.31 -1.35 19.03
C ALA A 131 -6.79 -1.21 19.00
N HIS A 132 -6.06 -2.23 18.52
CA HIS A 132 -4.60 -2.18 18.40
C HIS A 132 -4.16 -1.14 17.37
N CYS A 133 -4.86 -1.04 16.22
CA CYS A 133 -4.61 0.01 15.25
C CYS A 133 -4.81 1.40 15.87
N LEU A 134 -5.98 1.63 16.49
CA LEU A 134 -6.31 2.90 17.10
C LEU A 134 -5.30 3.32 18.18
N LEU A 135 -4.81 2.37 19.00
CA LEU A 135 -3.93 2.69 20.12
C LEU A 135 -2.46 2.83 19.70
N ASN A 136 -1.98 1.99 18.78
CA ASN A 136 -0.55 1.76 18.61
C ASN A 136 -0.01 2.10 17.23
N TYR A 137 -0.86 2.25 16.20
CA TYR A 137 -0.38 2.44 14.84
C TYR A 137 -0.12 3.91 14.57
N LYS A 138 1.14 4.32 14.70
CA LYS A 138 1.54 5.73 14.56
C LYS A 138 1.22 6.33 13.19
N GLY A 139 1.21 5.51 12.13
CA GLY A 139 0.80 5.93 10.78
C GLY A 139 -0.67 6.33 10.73
N PHE A 140 -1.55 5.51 11.31
CA PHE A 140 -2.97 5.83 11.47
C PHE A 140 -3.15 7.13 12.27
N LEU A 141 -2.50 7.23 13.45
CA LEU A 141 -2.59 8.41 14.32
C LEU A 141 -2.08 9.69 13.63
N ALA A 142 -1.00 9.60 12.85
CA ALA A 142 -0.46 10.72 12.09
C ALA A 142 -1.43 11.22 11.02
N ILE A 143 -2.13 10.33 10.30
CA ILE A 143 -3.17 10.72 9.34
C ILE A 143 -4.32 11.44 10.05
N GLN A 144 -4.80 10.93 11.18
CA GLN A 144 -5.91 11.56 11.90
C GLN A 144 -5.50 12.95 12.42
N ALA A 145 -4.28 13.09 12.94
CA ALA A 145 -3.75 14.38 13.36
C ALA A 145 -3.55 15.36 12.19
N HIS A 146 -3.07 14.88 11.03
CA HIS A 146 -2.98 15.66 9.80
C HIS A 146 -4.34 16.19 9.37
N ARG A 147 -5.40 15.39 9.40
CA ARG A 147 -6.75 15.85 9.03
C ARG A 147 -7.21 17.04 9.87
N VAL A 148 -6.92 17.03 11.17
CA VAL A 148 -7.19 18.18 12.05
C VAL A 148 -6.29 19.36 11.72
N ALA A 149 -4.99 19.16 11.51
CA ALA A 149 -4.07 20.22 11.09
C ALA A 149 -4.51 20.85 9.75
N HIS A 150 -4.96 20.05 8.79
CA HIS A 150 -5.49 20.48 7.50
C HIS A 150 -6.75 21.32 7.65
N ARG A 151 -7.68 20.91 8.52
CA ARG A 151 -8.88 21.68 8.80
C ARG A 151 -8.55 23.02 9.45
N LEU A 152 -7.63 23.04 10.41
CA LEU A 152 -7.15 24.27 11.04
C LEU A 152 -6.47 25.20 10.04
N TRP A 153 -5.67 24.64 9.14
CA TRP A 153 -5.04 25.37 8.04
C TRP A 153 -6.08 26.03 7.12
N ALA A 154 -7.11 25.28 6.72
CA ALA A 154 -8.22 25.78 5.89
C ALA A 154 -9.03 26.88 6.58
N LEU A 155 -9.14 26.85 7.91
CA LEU A 155 -9.77 27.89 8.73
C LEU A 155 -8.84 29.08 9.03
N ASN A 156 -7.69 29.18 8.34
CA ASN A 156 -6.66 30.19 8.52
C ASN A 156 -6.04 30.23 9.94
N ARG A 157 -6.18 29.15 10.73
CA ARG A 157 -5.51 28.97 12.03
C ARG A 157 -4.12 28.36 11.85
N LYS A 158 -3.31 28.97 10.97
CA LYS A 158 -2.02 28.43 10.52
C LYS A 158 -1.00 28.18 11.65
N PRO A 159 -0.83 29.06 12.65
CA PRO A 159 0.17 28.83 13.70
C PRO A 159 -0.04 27.53 14.48
N ILE A 160 -1.29 27.22 14.86
CA ILE A 160 -1.60 25.97 15.57
C ILE A 160 -1.55 24.76 14.64
N ALA A 161 -1.90 24.90 13.36
CA ALA A 161 -1.75 23.84 12.38
C ALA A 161 -0.28 23.45 12.19
N LEU A 162 0.63 24.42 12.11
CA LEU A 162 2.07 24.20 12.02
C LEU A 162 2.66 23.63 13.32
N ALA A 163 2.21 24.12 14.47
CA ALA A 163 2.63 23.57 15.77
C ALA A 163 2.21 22.11 15.91
N LEU A 164 0.98 21.76 15.52
CA LEU A 164 0.49 20.39 15.52
C LEU A 164 1.25 19.50 14.52
N HIS A 165 1.49 20.00 13.31
CA HIS A 165 2.31 19.33 12.29
C HIS A 165 3.72 19.02 12.80
N SER A 166 4.41 19.99 13.41
CA SER A 166 5.71 19.77 14.04
C SER A 166 5.65 18.75 15.16
N ARG A 167 4.58 18.73 15.98
CA ARG A 167 4.41 17.68 16.99
C ARG A 167 4.25 16.29 16.40
N VAL A 168 3.48 16.16 15.33
CA VAL A 168 3.28 14.88 14.63
C VAL A 168 4.61 14.37 14.08
N ALA A 169 5.42 15.25 13.48
CA ALA A 169 6.76 14.91 13.00
C ALA A 169 7.66 14.40 14.14
N ASP A 170 7.67 15.06 15.29
CA ASP A 170 8.52 14.66 16.41
C ASP A 170 8.06 13.37 17.11
N VAL A 171 6.76 13.15 17.31
CA VAL A 171 6.24 11.98 18.04
C VAL A 171 6.11 10.74 17.16
N PHE A 172 5.64 10.91 15.92
CA PHE A 172 5.34 9.79 15.02
C PHE A 172 6.38 9.60 13.92
N SER A 173 7.31 10.55 13.75
CA SER A 173 8.28 10.57 12.65
C SER A 173 7.60 10.62 11.28
N VAL A 174 6.50 11.37 11.19
CA VAL A 174 5.70 11.56 9.97
C VAL A 174 5.54 13.05 9.73
N ASP A 175 6.02 13.54 8.60
CA ASP A 175 5.95 14.95 8.22
C ASP A 175 4.96 15.12 7.06
N ILE A 176 3.74 15.56 7.37
CA ILE A 176 2.72 15.87 6.36
C ILE A 176 2.35 17.33 6.50
N HIS A 177 2.71 18.13 5.50
CA HIS A 177 2.42 19.55 5.53
C HIS A 177 0.89 19.78 5.63
N PRO A 178 0.37 20.69 6.49
CA PRO A 178 -1.06 20.86 6.70
C PRO A 178 -1.87 21.16 5.43
N ALA A 179 -1.28 21.82 4.44
CA ALA A 179 -1.95 22.09 3.16
C ALA A 179 -2.10 20.86 2.24
N ALA A 180 -1.34 19.78 2.48
CA ALA A 180 -1.42 18.56 1.69
C ALA A 180 -2.83 17.95 1.78
N ARG A 181 -3.34 17.48 0.65
CA ARG A 181 -4.68 16.90 0.56
C ARG A 181 -4.56 15.38 0.57
N VAL A 182 -5.22 14.73 1.53
CA VAL A 182 -5.15 13.27 1.72
C VAL A 182 -6.57 12.70 1.76
N GLY A 183 -6.84 11.73 0.89
CA GLY A 183 -8.09 10.99 0.80
C GLY A 183 -8.36 10.11 2.02
N ARG A 184 -9.23 9.10 1.87
CA ARG A 184 -9.63 8.18 2.95
C ARG A 184 -9.26 6.74 2.62
N GLY A 185 -9.27 5.86 3.63
CA GLY A 185 -8.82 4.48 3.45
C GLY A 185 -7.31 4.43 3.24
N ILE A 186 -6.57 5.29 3.93
CA ILE A 186 -5.11 5.37 3.82
C ILE A 186 -4.48 4.39 4.78
N LEU A 187 -3.53 3.60 4.28
CA LEU A 187 -2.61 2.84 5.12
C LEU A 187 -1.23 3.50 5.06
N LEU A 188 -0.79 4.09 6.17
CA LEU A 188 0.63 4.42 6.38
C LEU A 188 1.27 3.30 7.19
N ASP A 189 1.78 2.29 6.50
CA ASP A 189 2.37 1.13 7.16
C ASP A 189 3.80 1.44 7.63
N HIS A 190 4.06 1.13 8.91
CA HIS A 190 5.23 1.52 9.71
C HIS A 190 5.46 3.05 9.85
N ALA A 191 5.20 3.83 8.80
CA ALA A 191 5.15 5.29 8.70
C ALA A 191 6.42 6.09 8.99
N THR A 192 7.42 5.51 9.69
CA THR A 192 8.66 6.21 10.04
C THR A 192 9.30 6.86 8.81
N GLY A 193 9.60 8.15 8.89
CA GLY A 193 10.29 8.89 7.85
C GLY A 193 9.45 9.23 6.62
N VAL A 194 8.11 9.10 6.69
CA VAL A 194 7.23 9.57 5.62
C VAL A 194 7.23 11.10 5.58
N VAL A 195 7.43 11.67 4.39
CA VAL A 195 7.41 13.11 4.12
C VAL A 195 6.45 13.42 2.97
N ILE A 196 5.45 14.27 3.21
CA ILE A 196 4.45 14.68 2.23
C ILE A 196 4.35 16.21 2.19
N GLY A 197 4.78 16.80 1.07
CA GLY A 197 4.90 18.24 0.95
C GLY A 197 3.59 19.00 0.67
N GLU A 198 3.68 20.33 0.77
CA GLU A 198 2.57 21.28 0.78
C GLU A 198 1.50 21.11 -0.31
N THR A 199 1.93 20.88 -1.55
CA THR A 199 1.03 20.81 -2.73
C THR A 199 0.75 19.39 -3.18
N ALA A 200 1.10 18.41 -2.35
CA ALA A 200 0.83 17.00 -2.64
C ALA A 200 -0.66 16.71 -2.55
N VAL A 201 -1.12 15.82 -3.41
CA VAL A 201 -2.47 15.24 -3.34
C VAL A 201 -2.31 13.74 -3.28
N VAL A 202 -2.92 13.12 -2.28
CA VAL A 202 -3.03 11.67 -2.12
C VAL A 202 -4.50 11.30 -2.24
N GLY A 203 -4.81 10.41 -3.19
CA GLY A 203 -6.13 9.84 -3.41
C GLY A 203 -6.64 8.98 -2.24
N SER A 204 -7.71 8.25 -2.47
CA SER A 204 -8.28 7.29 -1.52
C SER A 204 -7.72 5.88 -1.75
N ASN A 205 -7.79 5.03 -0.74
CA ASN A 205 -7.32 3.63 -0.81
C ASN A 205 -5.84 3.47 -1.17
N VAL A 206 -5.03 4.47 -0.82
CA VAL A 206 -3.58 4.46 -1.05
C VAL A 206 -2.88 3.79 0.13
N SER A 207 -1.89 2.97 -0.16
CA SER A 207 -1.01 2.35 0.84
C SER A 207 0.43 2.81 0.64
N ILE A 208 1.04 3.31 1.71
CA ILE A 208 2.36 3.95 1.71
C ILE A 208 3.19 3.33 2.83
N LEU A 209 4.36 2.83 2.51
CA LEU A 209 5.29 2.26 3.48
C LEU A 209 6.21 3.33 4.09
N HIS A 210 7.03 2.93 5.06
CA HIS A 210 8.00 3.82 5.71
C HIS A 210 9.00 4.46 4.73
N HIS A 211 9.58 5.59 5.13
CA HIS A 211 10.61 6.34 4.41
C HIS A 211 10.20 6.83 3.02
N VAL A 212 8.90 6.86 2.71
CA VAL A 212 8.41 7.43 1.46
C VAL A 212 8.45 8.95 1.47
N THR A 213 8.92 9.55 0.38
CA THR A 213 8.93 11.01 0.20
C THR A 213 8.08 11.41 -1.00
N LEU A 214 7.08 12.26 -0.78
CA LEU A 214 6.33 12.99 -1.81
C LEU A 214 6.82 14.44 -1.81
N GLY A 215 7.94 14.67 -2.50
CA GLY A 215 8.77 15.85 -2.37
C GLY A 215 8.71 16.81 -3.56
N GLY A 216 9.17 18.04 -3.35
CA GLY A 216 9.29 19.05 -4.39
C GLY A 216 10.60 18.96 -5.16
N THR A 217 10.67 19.62 -6.32
CA THR A 217 11.92 19.86 -7.05
C THR A 217 12.29 21.35 -7.02
N GLY A 218 13.52 21.66 -6.60
CA GLY A 218 14.04 23.03 -6.61
C GLY A 218 13.45 23.95 -5.53
N LYS A 219 13.58 25.27 -5.74
CA LYS A 219 13.29 26.32 -4.74
C LYS A 219 12.10 27.23 -5.09
N VAL A 220 11.48 27.04 -6.24
CA VAL A 220 10.38 27.89 -6.72
C VAL A 220 9.07 27.39 -6.13
N GLY A 221 8.24 28.31 -5.63
CA GLY A 221 6.91 28.01 -5.12
C GLY A 221 5.92 27.57 -6.21
N GLY A 222 4.68 27.29 -5.82
CA GLY A 222 3.64 26.79 -6.71
C GLY A 222 3.40 25.29 -6.58
N ASP A 223 2.69 24.74 -7.58
CA ASP A 223 2.34 23.33 -7.60
C ASP A 223 3.55 22.47 -8.01
N ARG A 224 4.14 21.78 -7.02
CA ARG A 224 5.50 21.24 -7.11
C ARG A 224 5.67 19.85 -6.51
N HIS A 225 4.61 19.27 -5.93
CA HIS A 225 4.65 17.97 -5.28
C HIS A 225 3.77 16.96 -6.02
N PRO A 226 3.95 15.64 -5.79
CA PRO A 226 3.25 14.59 -6.53
C PRO A 226 1.72 14.59 -6.39
N LYS A 227 1.05 14.05 -7.40
CA LYS A 227 -0.40 13.74 -7.41
C LYS A 227 -0.58 12.24 -7.49
N ILE A 228 -0.95 11.63 -6.36
CA ILE A 228 -1.14 10.19 -6.23
C ILE A 228 -2.61 9.87 -6.42
N GLY A 229 -2.93 9.04 -7.43
CA GLY A 229 -4.26 8.54 -7.71
C GLY A 229 -4.76 7.54 -6.66
N ASP A 230 -6.01 7.13 -6.80
CA ASP A 230 -6.65 6.19 -5.88
C ASP A 230 -6.05 4.77 -6.03
N GLY A 231 -6.02 3.98 -4.95
CA GLY A 231 -5.59 2.58 -5.02
C GLY A 231 -4.09 2.35 -5.23
N VAL A 232 -3.26 3.40 -5.20
CA VAL A 232 -1.82 3.30 -5.42
C VAL A 232 -1.12 2.60 -4.26
N LEU A 233 -0.12 1.77 -4.57
CA LEU A 233 0.85 1.24 -3.60
C LEU A 233 2.20 1.93 -3.77
N ILE A 234 2.74 2.46 -2.68
CA ILE A 234 4.09 3.05 -2.64
C ILE A 234 4.97 2.24 -1.68
N GLY A 235 5.92 1.51 -2.24
CA GLY A 235 6.87 0.67 -1.49
C GLY A 235 7.83 1.47 -0.62
N ALA A 236 8.43 0.76 0.34
CA ALA A 236 9.31 1.35 1.35
C ALA A 236 10.47 2.15 0.73
N GLY A 237 10.75 3.34 1.27
CA GLY A 237 11.88 4.17 0.86
C GLY A 237 11.74 4.79 -0.54
N ALA A 238 10.60 4.68 -1.20
CA ALA A 238 10.41 5.30 -2.51
C ALA A 238 10.37 6.83 -2.39
N THR A 239 11.04 7.51 -3.32
CA THR A 239 11.10 8.97 -3.40
C THR A 239 10.45 9.43 -4.70
N ILE A 240 9.39 10.20 -4.62
CA ILE A 240 8.66 10.75 -5.76
C ILE A 240 8.81 12.27 -5.73
N LEU A 241 9.46 12.85 -6.74
CA LEU A 241 9.85 14.26 -6.75
C LEU A 241 9.19 15.03 -7.90
N GLY A 242 8.69 16.21 -7.58
CA GLY A 242 8.15 17.17 -8.54
C GLY A 242 6.63 17.03 -8.71
N ASN A 243 6.06 17.88 -9.57
CA ASN A 243 4.64 17.82 -9.90
C ASN A 243 4.36 16.72 -10.94
N VAL A 244 4.61 15.47 -10.54
CA VAL A 244 4.34 14.28 -11.34
C VAL A 244 3.01 13.64 -10.94
N LYS A 245 2.39 12.94 -11.88
CA LYS A 245 1.15 12.19 -11.67
C LYS A 245 1.42 10.70 -11.58
N ILE A 246 0.97 10.09 -10.50
CA ILE A 246 0.95 8.64 -10.32
C ILE A 246 -0.50 8.21 -10.50
N GLY A 247 -0.79 7.53 -11.61
CA GLY A 247 -2.13 7.13 -11.99
C GLY A 247 -2.77 6.20 -10.96
N GLU A 248 -4.11 6.12 -10.98
CA GLU A 248 -4.86 5.21 -10.13
C GLU A 248 -4.38 3.76 -10.29
N GLY A 249 -4.38 3.01 -9.19
CA GLY A 249 -3.95 1.64 -9.15
C GLY A 249 -2.47 1.45 -9.51
N ALA A 250 -1.65 2.48 -9.68
CA ALA A 250 -0.24 2.27 -10.00
C ALA A 250 0.54 1.68 -8.80
N LYS A 251 1.65 1.01 -9.10
CA LYS A 251 2.56 0.40 -8.11
C LYS A 251 3.94 1.03 -8.21
N ILE A 252 4.46 1.57 -7.10
CA ILE A 252 5.83 2.10 -7.01
C ILE A 252 6.67 1.14 -6.19
N GLY A 253 7.72 0.59 -6.80
CA GLY A 253 8.62 -0.36 -6.13
C GLY A 253 9.40 0.29 -4.99
N ALA A 254 9.77 -0.51 -4.00
CA ALA A 254 10.61 -0.06 -2.89
C ALA A 254 11.94 0.55 -3.38
N GLY A 255 12.39 1.62 -2.71
CA GLY A 255 13.65 2.31 -3.02
C GLY A 255 13.68 3.06 -4.36
N SER A 256 12.54 3.20 -5.05
CA SER A 256 12.52 3.83 -6.37
C SER A 256 12.64 5.36 -6.31
N LEU A 257 13.32 5.96 -7.29
CA LEU A 257 13.36 7.41 -7.49
C LEU A 257 12.50 7.80 -8.70
N VAL A 258 11.30 8.30 -8.46
CA VAL A 258 10.30 8.61 -9.49
C VAL A 258 10.31 10.11 -9.79
N MET A 259 10.60 10.45 -11.05
CA MET A 259 10.60 11.84 -11.57
C MET A 259 9.84 11.96 -12.89
N ILE A 260 9.00 10.96 -13.21
CA ILE A 260 8.16 10.92 -14.40
C ILE A 260 6.74 10.56 -13.99
N ASP A 261 5.76 10.91 -14.83
CA ASP A 261 4.40 10.41 -14.68
C ASP A 261 4.37 8.89 -14.83
N VAL A 262 3.57 8.24 -13.99
CA VAL A 262 3.33 6.80 -14.00
C VAL A 262 1.87 6.56 -14.41
N PRO A 263 1.60 5.91 -15.56
CA PRO A 263 0.24 5.65 -16.00
C PRO A 263 -0.56 4.78 -15.01
N PRO A 264 -1.91 4.86 -15.03
CA PRO A 264 -2.76 4.00 -14.22
C PRO A 264 -2.46 2.52 -14.42
N TRP A 265 -2.60 1.73 -13.34
CA TRP A 265 -2.47 0.27 -13.36
C TRP A 265 -1.11 -0.26 -13.86
N THR A 266 -0.07 0.57 -13.81
CA THR A 266 1.30 0.20 -14.21
C THR A 266 2.25 0.22 -13.02
N THR A 267 3.38 -0.48 -13.17
CA THR A 267 4.43 -0.53 -12.14
C THR A 267 5.66 0.27 -12.56
N ALA A 268 6.18 1.11 -11.66
CA ALA A 268 7.44 1.84 -11.83
C ALA A 268 8.47 1.45 -10.76
N VAL A 269 9.68 1.09 -11.18
CA VAL A 269 10.75 0.64 -10.28
C VAL A 269 12.13 1.21 -10.64
N GLY A 270 13.03 1.27 -9.66
CA GLY A 270 14.46 1.57 -9.86
C GLY A 270 14.85 3.02 -9.56
N ASN A 271 16.15 3.31 -9.68
CA ASN A 271 16.72 4.62 -9.43
C ASN A 271 17.69 5.02 -10.58
N PRO A 272 17.29 5.91 -11.50
CA PRO A 272 15.96 6.50 -11.65
C PRO A 272 14.90 5.48 -12.11
N ALA A 273 13.64 5.69 -11.73
CA ALA A 273 12.56 4.75 -11.99
C ALA A 273 12.26 4.60 -13.49
N ARG A 274 11.82 3.40 -13.88
CA ARG A 274 11.35 3.03 -15.22
C ARG A 274 10.08 2.20 -15.10
N LEU A 275 9.22 2.29 -16.13
CA LEU A 275 8.04 1.45 -16.23
C LEU A 275 8.44 0.01 -16.54
N VAL A 276 7.87 -0.94 -15.80
CA VAL A 276 7.95 -2.36 -16.13
C VAL A 276 7.23 -2.60 -17.46
N GLY A 277 7.80 -3.41 -18.34
CA GLY A 277 7.33 -3.57 -19.74
C GLY A 277 7.82 -2.50 -20.72
N GLY A 278 8.45 -1.43 -20.24
CA GLY A 278 9.03 -0.36 -21.07
C GLY A 278 8.10 0.83 -21.30
N LYS A 279 8.62 1.88 -21.94
CA LYS A 279 7.94 3.18 -22.07
C LYS A 279 6.77 3.16 -23.07
N GLU A 280 6.90 2.44 -24.18
CA GLU A 280 5.91 2.45 -25.26
C GLU A 280 4.70 1.56 -24.96
N LYS A 281 4.92 0.44 -24.27
CA LYS A 281 3.89 -0.51 -23.91
C LYS A 281 4.13 -1.03 -22.48
N PRO A 282 3.88 -0.20 -21.46
CA PRO A 282 4.05 -0.63 -20.08
C PRO A 282 3.12 -1.80 -19.77
N GLU A 283 3.59 -2.66 -18.89
CA GLU A 283 2.77 -3.77 -18.40
C GLU A 283 1.68 -3.23 -17.48
N VAL A 284 0.46 -3.70 -17.72
CA VAL A 284 -0.72 -3.37 -16.92
C VAL A 284 -1.08 -4.58 -16.08
N HIS A 285 -1.26 -4.36 -14.78
CA HIS A 285 -1.72 -5.40 -13.86
C HIS A 285 -3.21 -5.21 -13.53
N GLU A 286 -3.87 -6.30 -13.13
CA GLU A 286 -5.33 -6.31 -12.88
C GLU A 286 -5.70 -6.12 -11.41
N ASP A 287 -4.74 -6.34 -10.50
CA ASP A 287 -4.95 -6.16 -9.06
C ASP A 287 -4.91 -4.68 -8.67
N VAL A 288 -5.57 -4.33 -7.55
CA VAL A 288 -5.50 -3.01 -6.90
C VAL A 288 -4.33 -3.04 -5.90
N PRO A 289 -3.14 -2.51 -6.25
CA PRO A 289 -1.94 -2.71 -5.44
C PRO A 289 -2.05 -2.17 -4.02
N GLY A 290 -2.77 -1.05 -3.86
CA GLY A 290 -3.02 -0.44 -2.57
C GLY A 290 -3.81 -1.35 -1.63
N GLU A 291 -4.52 -2.36 -2.14
CA GLU A 291 -5.24 -3.34 -1.33
C GLU A 291 -4.50 -4.68 -1.22
N THR A 292 -3.88 -5.16 -2.30
CA THR A 292 -3.18 -6.45 -2.31
C THR A 292 -1.87 -6.42 -1.53
N MET A 293 -1.25 -5.25 -1.39
CA MET A 293 0.05 -5.07 -0.74
C MET A 293 1.16 -5.95 -1.35
N ASP A 294 1.00 -6.34 -2.60
CA ASP A 294 1.99 -7.16 -3.29
C ASP A 294 3.18 -6.31 -3.75
N HIS A 295 4.34 -6.62 -3.18
CA HIS A 295 5.59 -5.93 -3.40
C HIS A 295 6.51 -6.60 -4.43
N THR A 296 6.16 -7.77 -5.00
CA THR A 296 7.14 -8.59 -5.73
C THR A 296 6.67 -9.12 -7.07
N SER A 297 5.37 -9.16 -7.40
CA SER A 297 4.90 -9.76 -8.67
C SER A 297 5.62 -9.24 -9.92
N PHE A 298 5.97 -7.95 -9.95
CA PHE A 298 6.69 -7.34 -11.08
C PHE A 298 8.08 -7.94 -11.34
N ILE A 299 8.71 -8.56 -10.32
CA ILE A 299 10.01 -9.22 -10.46
C ILE A 299 9.88 -10.42 -11.38
N TYR A 300 8.80 -11.20 -11.24
CA TYR A 300 8.58 -12.39 -12.05
C TYR A 300 8.24 -12.03 -13.49
N THR A 301 7.50 -10.94 -13.74
CA THR A 301 7.25 -10.53 -15.12
C THR A 301 8.45 -9.89 -15.79
N ALA A 302 9.31 -9.19 -15.04
CA ALA A 302 10.58 -8.65 -15.56
C ALA A 302 11.61 -9.75 -15.89
N GLN A 303 11.63 -10.87 -15.16
CA GLN A 303 12.59 -11.96 -15.36
C GLN A 303 12.10 -13.09 -16.26
N GLY A 304 10.81 -13.16 -16.59
CA GLY A 304 10.16 -14.27 -17.29
C GLY A 304 10.52 -14.48 -18.77
N LYS A 305 11.43 -13.71 -19.37
CA LYS A 305 11.85 -13.90 -20.77
C LYS A 305 13.34 -14.21 -20.95
N PRO A 306 14.30 -13.48 -20.37
CA PRO A 306 15.70 -13.76 -20.66
C PRO A 306 16.21 -15.02 -19.97
N LEU A 307 15.84 -15.28 -18.71
CA LEU A 307 16.40 -16.42 -17.98
C LEU A 307 15.86 -17.76 -18.49
N GLN A 308 14.55 -17.84 -18.76
CA GLN A 308 13.93 -19.01 -19.38
C GLN A 308 14.50 -19.28 -20.78
N LEU A 309 14.74 -18.25 -21.59
CA LEU A 309 15.34 -18.41 -22.93
C LEU A 309 16.82 -18.82 -22.85
N ILE A 310 17.57 -18.30 -21.88
CA ILE A 310 18.95 -18.72 -21.60
C ILE A 310 18.96 -20.19 -21.16
N PHE A 311 18.07 -20.61 -20.25
CA PHE A 311 17.93 -22.01 -19.86
C PHE A 311 17.50 -22.89 -21.05
N GLN A 312 16.53 -22.46 -21.86
CA GLN A 312 16.06 -23.20 -23.03
C GLN A 312 17.17 -23.37 -24.08
N CYS A 313 17.93 -22.30 -24.37
CA CYS A 313 19.09 -22.36 -25.25
C CYS A 313 20.19 -23.25 -24.68
N PHE A 314 20.44 -23.18 -23.37
CA PHE A 314 21.47 -23.98 -22.70
C PHE A 314 21.14 -25.47 -22.70
N PHE A 315 19.89 -25.85 -22.39
CA PHE A 315 19.43 -27.25 -22.49
C PHE A 315 19.46 -27.75 -23.93
N SER A 316 19.05 -26.92 -24.90
CA SER A 316 19.11 -27.28 -26.33
C SER A 316 20.55 -27.54 -26.81
N ILE A 317 21.55 -26.81 -26.27
CA ILE A 317 22.98 -27.03 -26.55
C ILE A 317 23.46 -28.32 -25.89
N VAL A 318 23.05 -28.60 -24.65
CA VAL A 318 23.42 -29.82 -23.92
C VAL A 318 22.85 -31.07 -24.61
N ASP A 319 21.61 -31.00 -25.09
CA ASP A 319 20.96 -32.09 -25.83
C ASP A 319 21.63 -32.32 -27.21
N ALA A 320 21.98 -31.23 -27.92
CA ALA A 320 22.72 -31.34 -29.18
C ALA A 320 24.13 -31.93 -29.00
N LEU A 321 24.80 -31.68 -27.86
CA LEU A 321 26.09 -32.28 -27.52
C LEU A 321 25.97 -33.78 -27.18
N ALA A 322 24.85 -34.20 -26.58
CA ALA A 322 24.56 -35.59 -26.32
C ALA A 322 24.32 -36.37 -27.62
N ASP A 323 23.54 -35.81 -28.55
CA ASP A 323 23.26 -36.41 -29.86
C ASP A 323 24.49 -36.48 -30.78
N ALA A 324 25.46 -35.57 -30.62
CA ALA A 324 26.72 -35.57 -31.35
C ALA A 324 27.78 -36.57 -30.82
N GLY A 325 27.44 -37.40 -29.83
CA GLY A 325 28.34 -38.44 -29.29
C GLY A 325 29.42 -37.93 -28.32
N LEU A 326 29.32 -36.68 -27.86
CA LEU A 326 30.25 -36.05 -26.92
C LEU A 326 29.84 -36.32 -25.45
N GLY A 327 29.70 -37.59 -25.09
CA GLY A 327 29.18 -38.03 -23.78
C GLY A 327 29.95 -37.54 -22.55
N ILE A 328 31.24 -37.23 -22.68
CA ILE A 328 32.06 -36.66 -21.61
C ILE A 328 31.66 -35.21 -21.30
N LEU A 329 31.33 -34.40 -22.31
CA LEU A 329 30.85 -33.02 -22.13
C LEU A 329 29.46 -32.99 -21.48
N TYR A 330 28.58 -33.92 -21.87
CA TYR A 330 27.26 -34.09 -21.26
C TYR A 330 27.36 -34.45 -19.78
N LEU A 331 28.26 -35.38 -19.40
CA LEU A 331 28.48 -35.75 -18.00
C LEU A 331 29.07 -34.59 -17.17
N CYS A 332 30.00 -33.81 -17.72
CA CYS A 332 30.53 -32.61 -17.07
C CYS A 332 29.45 -31.53 -16.86
N ALA A 333 28.64 -31.24 -17.89
CA ALA A 333 27.55 -30.27 -17.79
C ALA A 333 26.47 -30.71 -16.78
N ARG A 334 26.16 -32.00 -16.73
CA ARG A 334 25.19 -32.58 -15.78
C ARG A 334 25.70 -32.59 -14.34
N SER A 335 26.98 -32.89 -14.12
CA SER A 335 27.61 -32.86 -12.79
C SER A 335 27.69 -31.43 -12.21
N LEU A 336 27.92 -30.42 -13.05
CA LEU A 336 27.85 -29.00 -12.68
C LEU A 336 26.44 -28.57 -12.23
N MET A 337 25.39 -29.16 -12.83
CA MET A 337 24.00 -28.87 -12.44
C MET A 337 23.60 -29.52 -11.10
N THR A 338 24.13 -30.69 -10.76
CA THR A 338 23.81 -31.38 -9.50
C THR A 338 24.64 -30.89 -8.32
N ASP A 339 25.92 -30.57 -8.50
CA ASP A 339 26.83 -30.35 -7.37
C ASP A 339 27.43 -28.94 -7.28
N GLY A 340 27.27 -28.08 -8.30
CA GLY A 340 28.01 -26.81 -8.37
C GLY A 340 27.25 -25.53 -7.98
N VAL A 341 25.96 -25.42 -8.26
CA VAL A 341 25.25 -24.12 -8.17
C VAL A 341 23.83 -24.20 -7.60
N PHE A 342 23.14 -25.34 -7.66
CA PHE A 342 21.74 -25.43 -7.21
C PHE A 342 21.50 -26.19 -5.90
N GLY A 343 22.45 -27.02 -5.45
CA GLY A 343 22.30 -27.79 -4.20
C GLY A 343 22.33 -26.96 -2.91
N HIS A 344 22.96 -25.78 -2.93
CA HIS A 344 23.07 -24.91 -1.73
C HIS A 344 21.94 -23.88 -1.60
N ALA A 345 21.02 -23.79 -2.57
CA ALA A 345 19.95 -22.79 -2.56
C ALA A 345 18.68 -23.23 -1.79
N ILE A 346 18.62 -24.47 -1.26
CA ILE A 346 17.40 -25.00 -0.61
C ILE A 346 17.52 -25.09 0.92
N HIS A 347 18.69 -24.86 1.52
CA HIS A 347 18.83 -24.92 2.99
C HIS A 347 19.74 -23.82 3.55
N VAL A 348 19.21 -22.60 3.72
CA VAL A 348 19.74 -21.65 4.71
C VAL A 348 18.59 -20.90 5.38
N HIS A 349 18.10 -21.44 6.49
CA HIS A 349 17.52 -20.62 7.54
C HIS A 349 18.66 -19.87 8.25
N SER A 350 18.41 -18.61 8.63
CA SER A 350 19.17 -17.71 9.52
C SER A 350 20.23 -16.74 8.93
N LEU A 351 19.81 -15.46 8.84
CA LEU A 351 20.52 -14.16 8.88
C LEU A 351 21.33 -13.66 7.66
N PRO A 352 21.45 -12.32 7.46
CA PRO A 352 21.56 -11.69 6.15
C PRO A 352 22.98 -11.25 5.81
N LEU A 353 23.48 -11.67 4.66
CA LEU A 353 24.61 -11.05 3.98
C LEU A 353 24.21 -10.84 2.52
N ILE A 354 23.90 -9.58 2.22
CA ILE A 354 23.63 -9.08 0.88
C ILE A 354 24.93 -9.19 0.07
N TYR A 355 25.00 -10.16 -0.83
CA TYR A 355 25.83 -10.05 -2.03
C TYR A 355 24.89 -10.06 -3.23
N ALA A 356 24.58 -8.87 -3.72
CA ALA A 356 23.95 -8.68 -5.00
C ALA A 356 24.98 -9.03 -6.09
N PHE A 357 25.04 -10.30 -6.49
CA PHE A 357 25.66 -10.64 -7.77
C PHE A 357 24.75 -10.08 -8.87
N SER A 358 25.21 -9.07 -9.60
CA SER A 358 24.44 -8.59 -10.74
C SER A 358 24.51 -9.64 -11.86
N VAL A 359 23.49 -9.68 -12.72
CA VAL A 359 23.47 -10.54 -13.92
C VAL A 359 24.74 -10.35 -14.76
N ARG A 360 25.35 -9.15 -14.72
CA ARG A 360 26.61 -8.83 -15.39
C ARG A 360 27.79 -9.60 -14.79
N ASP A 361 27.86 -9.73 -13.47
CA ASP A 361 28.94 -10.43 -12.77
C ASP A 361 28.85 -11.94 -13.01
N MET A 362 27.62 -12.47 -13.08
CA MET A 362 27.37 -13.86 -13.45
C MET A 362 27.79 -14.14 -14.91
N PHE A 363 27.48 -13.22 -15.83
CA PHE A 363 27.91 -13.30 -17.22
C PHE A 363 29.43 -13.19 -17.39
N GLU A 364 30.12 -12.33 -16.64
CA GLU A 364 31.58 -12.20 -16.73
C GLU A 364 32.30 -13.44 -16.16
N VAL A 365 31.81 -14.02 -15.07
CA VAL A 365 32.31 -15.31 -14.55
C VAL A 365 32.09 -16.41 -15.58
N PHE A 366 30.91 -16.46 -16.20
CA PHE A 366 30.60 -17.44 -17.24
C PHE A 366 31.46 -17.26 -18.50
N LYS A 367 31.70 -16.01 -18.90
CA LYS A 367 32.50 -15.65 -20.09
C LYS A 367 33.98 -15.97 -19.88
N LEU A 368 34.54 -15.67 -18.71
CA LEU A 368 35.91 -16.02 -18.35
C LEU A 368 36.12 -17.54 -18.32
N PHE A 369 35.19 -18.27 -17.72
CA PHE A 369 35.26 -19.72 -17.63
C PHE A 369 35.08 -20.40 -19.00
N TRP A 370 34.14 -19.91 -19.82
CA TRP A 370 33.89 -20.43 -21.18
C TRP A 370 35.05 -20.11 -22.13
N LEU A 371 35.66 -18.92 -22.05
CA LEU A 371 36.84 -18.55 -22.84
C LEU A 371 38.04 -19.43 -22.50
N ASP A 372 38.28 -19.74 -21.23
CA ASP A 372 39.40 -20.59 -20.84
C ASP A 372 39.14 -22.06 -21.18
N THR A 373 37.89 -22.52 -21.09
CA THR A 373 37.48 -23.85 -21.57
C THR A 373 37.64 -23.96 -23.09
N LEU A 374 37.25 -22.92 -23.85
CA LEU A 374 37.43 -22.88 -25.31
C LEU A 374 38.90 -22.87 -25.72
N LYS A 375 39.76 -22.10 -25.04
CA LYS A 375 41.21 -22.09 -25.30
C LYS A 375 41.82 -23.47 -25.11
N TYR A 376 41.39 -24.18 -24.06
CA TYR A 376 41.82 -25.54 -23.78
C TYR A 376 41.36 -26.52 -24.88
N MET A 377 40.14 -26.35 -25.41
CA MET A 377 39.62 -27.19 -26.50
C MET A 377 40.25 -26.92 -27.85
N VAL A 378 40.59 -25.66 -28.17
CA VAL A 378 41.29 -25.28 -29.41
C VAL A 378 42.74 -25.79 -29.41
N GLN A 379 43.40 -25.84 -28.24
CA GLN A 379 44.72 -26.48 -28.11
C GLN A 379 44.68 -28.00 -28.20
N ALA A 380 43.55 -28.64 -27.90
CA ALA A 380 43.44 -30.09 -27.84
C ALA A 380 43.02 -30.75 -29.18
N ASN A 381 42.48 -30.00 -30.15
CA ASN A 381 41.97 -30.61 -31.38
C ASN A 381 41.85 -29.61 -32.55
N GLU A 382 42.71 -29.72 -33.58
CA GLU A 382 42.69 -28.81 -34.75
C GLU A 382 41.36 -28.84 -35.52
N HIS A 383 40.62 -29.95 -35.47
CA HIS A 383 39.34 -30.11 -36.17
C HIS A 383 38.14 -29.39 -35.52
N LEU A 384 38.22 -28.99 -34.24
CA LEU A 384 37.11 -28.29 -33.56
C LEU A 384 37.00 -26.80 -33.96
N SER A 385 38.10 -26.21 -34.44
CA SER A 385 38.20 -24.81 -34.79
C SER A 385 37.24 -24.38 -35.91
N LEU A 386 37.02 -25.24 -36.91
CA LEU A 386 36.16 -24.97 -38.06
C LEU A 386 34.66 -25.05 -37.73
N LEU A 387 34.26 -25.91 -36.80
CA LEU A 387 32.86 -26.05 -36.37
C LEU A 387 32.42 -24.85 -35.51
N LEU A 388 33.32 -24.35 -34.65
CA LEU A 388 33.10 -23.23 -33.75
C LEU A 388 33.00 -21.88 -34.47
N VAL A 389 33.79 -21.66 -35.54
CA VAL A 389 33.67 -20.45 -36.39
C VAL A 389 32.32 -20.38 -37.10
N GLY A 390 31.69 -21.52 -37.40
CA GLY A 390 30.34 -21.58 -37.98
C GLY A 390 29.22 -21.24 -36.99
N ILE A 391 29.40 -21.57 -35.71
CA ILE A 391 28.41 -21.31 -34.64
C ILE A 391 28.50 -19.86 -34.15
N ILE A 392 29.70 -19.28 -34.04
CA ILE A 392 29.88 -17.90 -33.56
C ILE A 392 29.42 -16.84 -34.60
N ARG A 393 29.25 -17.22 -35.87
CA ARG A 393 28.76 -16.33 -36.94
C ARG A 393 27.23 -16.25 -37.07
N LYS A 394 26.48 -17.12 -36.41
CA LYS A 394 25.01 -17.07 -36.30
C LYS A 394 24.63 -16.50 -34.94
#